data_AF-A0A3B9PM48-F1
#
_entry.id   AF-A0A3B9PM48-F1
#
_cell.length_a   1.000
_cell.length_b   1.000
_cell.length_c   1.000
_cell.angle_alpha   90.00
_cell.angle_beta   90.00
_cell.angle_gamma   90.00
#
_symmetry.space_group_name_H-M   'P 1'
#
loop_
_entity.id
_entity.type
_entity.pdbx_description
1 polymer ?
#
loop_
_entity_poly.entity_id
_entity_poly.type
_entity_poly.pdbx_seq_one_letter_code
_entity_poly.pdbx_strand_id
1 'polypeptide(L)' 'MRTPHIALLATGGTIAGTAGSATDTSGYAAGQLGADALIAAVPQLATLARLSAEQLF' A
#
# COMPACT_ATOMS: atom_id res chain seq x y z
N MET A 1 -19.13 -6.71 -16.85
CA MET A 1 -19.29 -7.08 -15.42
C MET A 1 -18.91 -5.86 -14.59
N ARG A 2 -19.61 -5.59 -13.48
CA ARG A 2 -19.32 -4.45 -12.62
C ARG A 2 -18.24 -4.85 -11.62
N THR A 3 -17.11 -4.15 -11.61
CA THR A 3 -16.06 -4.34 -10.62
C THR A 3 -16.50 -3.78 -9.26
N PRO A 4 -16.18 -4.45 -8.14
CA PRO A 4 -16.47 -3.91 -6.81
C PRO A 4 -15.70 -2.60 -6.56
N HIS A 5 -16.22 -1.79 -5.65
CA HIS A 5 -15.51 -0.64 -5.10
C HIS A 5 -15.04 -0.98 -3.69
N ILE A 6 -13.75 -0.88 -3.45
CA ILE A 6 -13.10 -1.25 -2.18
C ILE A 6 -12.36 -0.03 -1.63
N ALA A 7 -12.53 0.24 -0.34
CA ALA A 7 -11.74 1.23 0.38
C ALA A 7 -10.50 0.58 1.00
N LEU A 8 -9.33 1.17 0.77
CA LEU A 8 -8.07 0.80 1.42
C LEU A 8 -7.80 1.81 2.53
N LEU A 9 -8.01 1.39 3.78
CA LEU A 9 -7.72 2.19 4.97
C LEU A 9 -6.32 1.85 5.47
N ALA A 10 -5.35 2.73 5.22
CA ALA A 10 -3.96 2.50 5.60
C ALA A 10 -3.65 3.03 7.00
N THR A 11 -2.95 2.20 7.78
CA THR A 11 -2.55 2.49 9.18
C THR A 11 -1.05 2.35 9.42
N GLY A 12 -0.26 2.13 8.35
CA GLY A 12 1.19 1.96 8.41
C GLY A 12 1.64 0.50 8.45
N GLY A 13 2.57 0.17 9.36
CA GLY A 13 3.18 -1.16 9.47
C GLY A 13 4.27 -1.44 8.42
N THR A 14 4.81 -2.67 8.44
CA THR A 14 5.90 -3.12 7.56
C THR A 14 5.56 -3.07 6.07
N ILE A 15 4.28 -3.29 5.71
CA ILE A 15 3.83 -3.21 4.31
C ILE A 15 4.08 -1.83 3.69
N ALA A 16 4.03 -0.79 4.51
CA ALA A 16 4.33 0.59 4.16
C ALA A 16 5.76 0.99 4.56
N GLY A 17 6.64 0.03 4.85
CA GLY A 17 7.99 0.31 5.34
C GLY A 17 9.00 0.62 4.23
N THR A 18 10.09 1.28 4.60
CA THR A 18 11.26 1.52 3.74
C THR A 18 12.56 1.17 4.48
N ALA A 19 13.55 0.68 3.73
CA ALA A 19 14.88 0.36 4.23
C ALA A 19 15.97 0.94 3.31
N GLY A 20 17.22 0.93 3.75
CA GLY A 20 18.35 1.44 2.97
C GLY A 20 18.75 0.53 1.80
N SER A 21 18.57 -0.78 1.96
CA SER A 21 18.81 -1.81 0.94
C SER A 21 17.63 -2.76 0.80
N ALA A 22 17.48 -3.36 -0.39
CA ALA A 22 16.51 -4.42 -0.64
C ALA A 22 16.76 -5.71 0.17
N THR A 23 17.99 -5.90 0.68
CA THR A 23 18.35 -7.06 1.51
C THR A 23 18.11 -6.82 3.00
N ASP A 24 17.75 -5.61 3.41
CA ASP A 24 17.54 -5.25 4.81
C ASP A 24 16.15 -5.74 5.25
N THR A 25 16.10 -6.93 5.83
CA THR A 25 14.85 -7.54 6.32
C THR A 25 14.50 -7.14 7.77
N SER A 26 15.38 -6.37 8.42
CA SER A 26 15.19 -5.79 9.75
C SER A 26 15.72 -4.36 9.78
N GLY A 27 15.37 -3.57 10.81
CA GLY A 27 15.82 -2.18 10.92
C GLY A 27 15.16 -1.21 9.94
N TYR A 28 14.11 -1.62 9.23
CA TYR A 28 13.32 -0.75 8.36
C TYR A 28 12.48 0.23 9.19
N ALA A 29 12.18 1.38 8.60
CA ALA A 29 11.21 2.33 9.14
C ALA A 29 9.82 1.93 8.66
N ALA A 30 8.91 1.58 9.57
CA ALA A 30 7.53 1.23 9.24
C ALA A 30 6.68 2.46 8.88
N GLY A 31 5.63 2.27 8.07
CA GLY A 31 4.64 3.31 7.78
C GLY A 31 5.16 4.55 7.05
N GLN A 32 6.26 4.43 6.29
CA GLN A 32 6.83 5.54 5.53
C GLN A 32 6.12 5.76 4.18
N LEU A 33 5.53 4.72 3.60
CA LEU A 33 4.76 4.79 2.36
C LEU A 33 3.28 5.09 2.66
N GLY A 34 2.69 6.03 1.93
CA GLY A 34 1.25 6.28 1.97
C GLY A 34 0.44 5.25 1.19
N ALA A 35 -0.87 5.20 1.44
CA ALA A 35 -1.80 4.28 0.80
C ALA A 35 -1.75 4.29 -0.74
N ASP A 36 -1.64 5.48 -1.34
CA ASP A 36 -1.55 5.63 -2.80
C ASP A 36 -0.28 5.01 -3.39
N ALA A 37 0.85 5.11 -2.67
CA ALA A 37 2.11 4.50 -3.10
C ALA A 37 2.00 2.96 -3.09
N LEU A 38 1.30 2.39 -2.12
CA LEU A 38 1.04 0.95 -2.07
C LEU A 38 0.17 0.48 -3.23
N ILE A 39 -0.88 1.24 -3.60
CA ILE A 39 -1.72 0.92 -4.75
C ILE A 39 -0.91 1.03 -6.05
N ALA A 40 -0.11 2.09 -6.20
CA ALA A 40 0.72 2.31 -7.39
C ALA A 40 1.77 1.20 -7.60
N ALA A 41 2.24 0.57 -6.53
CA ALA A 41 3.16 -0.56 -6.59
C ALA A 41 2.54 -1.85 -7.18
N VAL A 42 1.20 -1.95 -7.23
CA VAL A 42 0.46 -3.14 -7.70
C VAL A 42 -0.62 -2.76 -8.73
N PRO A 43 -0.25 -2.33 -9.95
CA PRO A 43 -1.20 -1.86 -10.96
C PRO A 43 -2.25 -2.90 -11.39
N GLN A 44 -1.96 -4.20 -11.19
CA GLN A 44 -2.86 -5.30 -11.52
C GLN A 44 -4.17 -5.26 -10.71
N LEU A 45 -4.21 -4.59 -9.56
CA LEU A 45 -5.41 -4.43 -8.74
C LEU A 45 -6.56 -3.74 -9.51
N ALA A 46 -6.23 -2.87 -10.47
CA ALA A 46 -7.22 -2.18 -11.29
C ALA A 46 -8.06 -3.12 -12.17
N THR A 47 -7.59 -4.36 -12.41
CA THR A 47 -8.35 -5.40 -13.14
C THR A 47 -9.41 -6.08 -12.27
N LEU A 48 -9.26 -5.99 -10.94
CA LEU A 48 -10.10 -6.70 -9.97
C LEU A 48 -11.15 -5.76 -9.34
N ALA A 49 -10.77 -4.53 -9.03
CA ALA A 49 -11.62 -3.59 -8.29
C ALA A 49 -11.28 -2.13 -8.60
N ARG A 50 -12.26 -1.25 -8.40
CA ARG A 50 -11.98 0.18 -8.21
C ARG A 50 -11.57 0.39 -6.76
N LEU A 51 -10.45 1.08 -6.52
CA LEU A 51 -9.96 1.36 -5.18
C LEU A 51 -10.12 2.84 -4.82
N SER A 52 -10.40 3.11 -3.55
CA SER A 52 -10.24 4.44 -2.94
C SER A 52 -9.33 4.29 -1.73
N ALA A 53 -8.29 5.11 -1.66
CA ALA A 53 -7.30 5.05 -0.61
C ALA A 53 -7.59 6.14 0.45
N GLU A 54 -7.43 5.78 1.72
CA GLU A 54 -7.50 6.71 2.83
C GLU A 54 -6.35 6.41 3.80
N GLN A 55 -5.58 7.44 4.16
CA GLN A 55 -4.53 7.35 5.17
C GLN A 55 -5.11 7.78 6.51
N LEU A 56 -5.12 6.87 7.50
CA LEU A 56 -5.65 7.17 8.84
C LEU A 56 -4.58 7.63 9.83
N PHE A 57 -3.36 7.11 9.71
CA PHE A 57 -2.23 7.38 10.61
C PHE A 57 -0.93 7.50 9.83
#